data_AF-A0A5B8VI30-F1
#
_entry.id   AF-A0A5B8VI30-F1
#
_cell.length_a   1.000
_cell.length_b   1.000
_cell.length_c   1.000
_cell.angle_alpha   90.00
_cell.angle_beta   90.00
_cell.angle_gamma   90.00
#
_symmetry.space_group_name_H-M   'P 1'
#
loop_
_entity.id
_entity.type
_entity.pdbx_description
1 polymer ?
#
loop_
_entity_poly.entity_id
_entity_poly.type
_entity_poly.pdbx_seq_one_letter_code
_entity_poly.pdbx_strand_id
1 'polypeptide(L)'
;MPTQVKMCWDDTYLYIAAKLTDPDLWATLKKRDTIIYNNNDFEVFFSTASLANSYYELEINQLGTILDLLMTRPYRNRGQALIHWDLKGLKSAVKLHGTLNNSADKDSGWTVEMAIPYKGVLAFGQRRPQAGDYWRINFSRVQWDAHPTASGYQRNKGGGRLLAEHNWVWSPQGIVNMHAPDRWGYLFFVKDSTQKEVLPMIELQKAALWKIYYAEQYRYAKRHKFALTLAELSAGDSRIELINPQNGKTETYWLGLSAGDQWFRVCLKDEKGQELLALDQNGALSVFK
;
A
#
# COMPACT_ATOMS: atom_id res chain seq x y z
N MET A 1 -13.63 12.19 -11.54
CA MET A 1 -12.33 12.82 -11.79
C MET A 1 -11.31 11.73 -12.11
N PRO A 2 -10.98 11.49 -13.39
CA PRO A 2 -10.06 10.42 -13.77
C PRO A 2 -8.63 10.64 -13.23
N THR A 3 -7.99 9.54 -12.87
CA THR A 3 -6.55 9.46 -12.59
C THR A 3 -5.98 8.30 -13.41
N GLN A 4 -4.87 8.54 -14.11
CA GLN A 4 -4.18 7.53 -14.92
C GLN A 4 -2.72 7.45 -14.49
N VAL A 5 -2.21 6.24 -14.30
CA VAL A 5 -0.83 6.00 -13.86
C VAL A 5 -0.11 5.14 -14.89
N LYS A 6 1.16 5.45 -15.12
CA LYS A 6 2.12 4.62 -15.86
C LYS A 6 3.38 4.42 -15.04
N MET A 7 4.04 3.29 -15.26
CA MET A 7 5.31 2.95 -14.65
C MET A 7 6.26 2.40 -15.70
N CYS A 8 7.55 2.67 -15.52
CA CYS A 8 8.63 1.96 -16.19
C CYS A 8 9.83 1.88 -15.24
N TRP A 9 10.87 1.16 -15.62
CA TRP A 9 12.02 0.93 -14.75
C TRP A 9 13.29 0.78 -15.58
N ASP A 10 14.43 1.07 -14.97
CA ASP A 10 15.75 0.79 -15.51
C ASP A 10 16.66 0.23 -14.41
N ASP A 11 17.98 0.23 -14.60
CA ASP A 11 18.91 -0.29 -13.59
C ASP A 11 19.09 0.63 -12.37
N THR A 12 18.50 1.83 -12.35
CA THR A 12 18.76 2.86 -11.34
C THR A 12 17.49 3.31 -10.62
N TYR A 13 16.37 3.36 -11.33
CA TYR A 13 15.12 3.94 -10.86
C TYR A 13 13.91 3.07 -11.18
N LEU A 14 12.92 3.12 -10.28
CA LEU A 14 11.53 2.94 -10.63
C LEU A 14 10.95 4.30 -11.03
N TYR A 15 10.39 4.40 -12.23
CA TYR A 15 9.74 5.61 -12.73
C TYR A 15 8.22 5.48 -12.63
N ILE A 16 7.57 6.55 -12.16
CA ILE A 16 6.12 6.62 -11.99
C ILE A 16 5.65 7.95 -12.57
N ALA A 17 4.61 7.90 -13.40
CA ALA A 17 3.95 9.09 -13.91
C ALA A 17 2.44 8.98 -13.69
N ALA A 18 1.82 10.05 -13.19
CA ALA A 18 0.39 10.12 -12.95
C ALA A 18 -0.21 11.38 -13.58
N LYS A 19 -1.32 11.23 -14.30
CA LYS A 19 -2.15 12.32 -14.81
C LYS A 19 -3.45 12.35 -14.04
N LEU A 20 -3.75 13.47 -13.39
CA LEU A 20 -4.91 13.66 -12.54
C LEU A 20 -5.78 14.77 -13.13
N THR A 21 -7.05 14.49 -13.44
CA THR A 21 -8.02 15.54 -13.78
C THR A 21 -8.50 16.21 -12.50
N ASP A 22 -8.31 17.52 -12.41
CA ASP A 22 -8.72 18.35 -11.26
C ASP A 22 -9.14 19.73 -11.78
N PRO A 23 -10.43 20.13 -11.63
CA PRO A 23 -10.91 21.41 -12.13
C PRO A 23 -10.55 22.61 -11.24
N ASP A 24 -10.02 22.37 -10.04
CA ASP A 24 -9.73 23.38 -9.05
C ASP A 24 -8.34 23.13 -8.45
N LEU A 25 -7.29 23.61 -9.10
CA LEU A 25 -5.93 23.45 -8.61
C LEU A 25 -5.72 24.30 -7.35
N TRP A 26 -5.53 23.63 -6.23
CA TRP A 26 -5.36 24.23 -4.93
C TRP A 26 -4.31 23.50 -4.08
N ALA A 27 -3.23 24.22 -3.77
CA ALA A 27 -2.21 23.76 -2.84
C ALA A 27 -1.53 24.92 -2.12
N THR A 28 -1.35 24.77 -0.82
CA THR A 28 -0.79 25.79 0.08
C THR A 28 0.38 25.27 0.91
N LEU A 29 0.52 23.95 1.04
CA LEU A 29 1.58 23.32 1.82
C LEU A 29 2.87 23.30 1.00
N LYS A 30 3.87 24.07 1.45
CA LYS A 30 5.16 24.27 0.76
C LYS A 30 6.34 23.58 1.45
N LYS A 31 6.18 23.24 2.73
CA LYS A 31 7.26 22.66 3.54
C LYS A 31 7.28 21.16 3.32
N ARG A 32 8.43 20.62 2.94
CA ARG A 32 8.69 19.17 2.90
C ARG A 32 8.39 18.54 4.27
N ASP A 33 7.89 17.32 4.26
CA ASP A 33 7.59 16.52 5.45
C ASP A 33 6.54 17.13 6.37
N THR A 34 5.68 17.99 5.80
CA THR A 34 4.42 18.38 6.41
C THR A 34 3.36 17.34 6.05
N ILE A 35 2.29 17.25 6.83
CA ILE A 35 1.15 16.36 6.56
C ILE A 35 0.42 16.82 5.29
N ILE A 36 0.75 16.21 4.13
CA ILE A 36 0.40 16.71 2.80
C ILE A 36 -1.07 16.46 2.43
N TYR A 37 -1.67 15.36 2.89
CA TYR A 37 -3.08 15.04 2.63
C TYR A 37 -4.09 16.13 3.04
N ASN A 38 -3.68 17.21 3.72
CA ASN A 38 -4.52 18.41 3.91
C ASN A 38 -4.66 19.30 2.66
N ASN A 39 -3.94 19.00 1.58
CA ASN A 39 -4.16 19.47 0.22
C ASN A 39 -4.61 18.28 -0.65
N ASN A 40 -4.97 18.56 -1.91
CA ASN A 40 -5.08 17.49 -2.89
C ASN A 40 -3.68 16.98 -3.23
N ASP A 41 -3.53 15.67 -3.27
CA ASP A 41 -2.24 15.02 -3.50
C ASP A 41 -2.36 13.73 -4.33
N PHE A 42 -1.19 13.19 -4.64
CA PHE A 42 -1.03 11.87 -5.21
C PHE A 42 -0.05 11.10 -4.33
N GLU A 43 -0.43 9.89 -3.95
CA GLU A 43 0.33 9.07 -3.01
C GLU A 43 0.79 7.77 -3.69
N VAL A 44 2.02 7.35 -3.41
CA VAL A 44 2.61 6.09 -3.85
C VAL A 44 3.01 5.28 -2.61
N PHE A 45 2.47 4.07 -2.51
CA PHE A 45 2.78 3.12 -1.44
C PHE A 45 3.44 1.89 -2.02
N PHE A 46 4.60 1.48 -1.53
CA PHE A 46 5.26 0.29 -2.06
C PHE A 46 6.13 -0.43 -1.03
N SER A 47 6.25 -1.75 -1.21
CA SER A 47 7.19 -2.59 -0.46
C SER A 47 8.13 -3.29 -1.42
N THR A 48 9.43 -3.16 -1.15
CA THR A 48 10.51 -3.68 -2.00
C THR A 48 10.85 -5.14 -1.73
N ALA A 49 10.28 -5.75 -0.69
CA ALA A 49 10.50 -7.14 -0.33
C ALA A 49 9.17 -7.85 -0.04
N SER A 50 8.98 -9.02 -0.64
CA SER A 50 7.74 -9.81 -0.50
C SER A 50 7.50 -10.33 0.92
N LEU A 51 8.53 -10.35 1.78
CA LEU A 51 8.45 -10.75 3.19
C LEU A 51 8.54 -9.55 4.15
N ALA A 52 8.73 -8.33 3.65
CA ALA A 52 8.90 -7.18 4.50
C ALA A 52 7.56 -6.75 5.11
N ASN A 53 7.57 -6.56 6.43
CA ASN A 53 6.48 -5.87 7.12
C ASN A 53 6.57 -4.35 6.87
N SER A 54 7.75 -3.86 6.51
CA SER A 54 8.00 -2.46 6.20
C SER A 54 7.63 -2.08 4.77
N TYR A 55 7.32 -0.81 4.58
CA TYR A 55 6.98 -0.22 3.29
C TYR A 55 7.25 1.28 3.28
N TYR A 56 7.26 1.85 2.10
CA TYR A 56 7.47 3.26 1.84
C TYR A 56 6.18 3.93 1.42
N GLU A 57 6.07 5.21 1.73
CA GLU A 57 4.99 6.09 1.33
C GLU A 57 5.59 7.40 0.83
N LEU A 58 5.10 7.85 -0.32
CA LEU A 58 5.48 9.12 -0.96
C LEU A 58 4.18 9.87 -1.29
N GLU A 59 3.95 11.01 -0.67
CA GLU A 59 2.88 11.95 -1.03
C GLU A 59 3.49 13.14 -1.78
N ILE A 60 2.80 13.62 -2.81
CA ILE A 60 3.16 14.86 -3.51
C ILE A 60 1.92 15.68 -3.82
N ASN A 61 1.93 16.96 -3.50
CA ASN A 61 0.85 17.87 -3.86
C ASN A 61 1.12 18.62 -5.18
N GLN A 62 0.18 19.47 -5.58
CA GLN A 62 0.26 20.26 -6.82
C GLN A 62 1.41 21.28 -6.86
N LEU A 63 2.03 21.62 -5.72
CA LEU A 63 3.24 22.46 -5.67
C LEU A 63 4.53 21.64 -5.89
N GLY A 64 4.45 20.31 -5.92
CA GLY A 64 5.61 19.43 -5.88
C GLY A 64 6.22 19.29 -4.48
N THR A 65 5.53 19.75 -3.43
CA THR A 65 5.92 19.49 -2.05
C THR A 65 5.79 17.99 -1.79
N ILE A 66 6.78 17.40 -1.13
CA ILE A 66 6.84 15.96 -0.85
C ILE A 66 6.75 15.71 0.66
N LEU A 67 6.02 14.66 1.01
CA LEU A 67 6.16 13.92 2.26
C LEU A 67 6.64 12.53 1.86
N ASP A 68 7.73 12.09 2.46
CA ASP A 68 8.19 10.72 2.33
C ASP A 68 8.45 10.12 3.69
N LEU A 69 8.06 8.86 3.84
CA LEU A 69 8.22 8.17 5.10
C LEU A 69 8.48 6.68 4.90
N LEU A 70 9.17 6.11 5.88
CA LEU A 70 9.34 4.68 6.04
C LEU A 70 8.43 4.20 7.16
N MET A 71 7.55 3.25 6.85
CA MET A 71 6.80 2.48 7.83
C MET A 71 7.57 1.22 8.17
N THR A 72 7.94 1.04 9.43
CA THR A 72 8.61 -0.19 9.90
C THR A 72 7.67 -1.40 9.89
N ARG A 73 6.36 -1.14 10.03
CA ARG A 73 5.23 -2.08 9.90
C ARG A 73 3.91 -1.30 9.84
N PRO A 74 2.76 -1.92 9.49
CA PRO A 74 1.47 -1.23 9.49
C PRO A 74 1.08 -0.63 10.86
N TYR A 75 0.33 0.48 10.87
CA TYR A 75 -0.19 1.09 12.09
C TYR A 75 -1.04 0.13 12.94
N ARG A 76 -1.85 -0.70 12.28
CA ARG A 76 -2.64 -1.75 12.95
C ARG A 76 -1.77 -2.76 13.72
N ASN A 77 -0.48 -2.81 13.41
CA ASN A 77 0.52 -3.67 14.06
C ASN A 77 1.47 -2.84 14.95
N ARG A 78 1.01 -1.66 15.40
CA ARG A 78 1.77 -0.70 16.23
C ARG A 78 3.03 -0.15 15.56
N GLY A 79 3.03 -0.08 14.22
CA GLY A 79 4.06 0.60 13.47
C GLY A 79 4.05 2.11 13.72
N GLN A 80 5.20 2.74 13.48
CA GLN A 80 5.38 4.19 13.53
C GLN A 80 5.93 4.66 12.20
N ALA A 81 5.43 5.80 11.73
CA ALA A 81 5.97 6.49 10.58
C ALA A 81 7.28 7.19 10.95
N LEU A 82 8.34 6.83 10.25
CA LEU A 82 9.62 7.52 10.33
C LEU A 82 9.61 8.68 9.33
N ILE A 83 8.89 9.75 9.66
CA ILE A 83 8.75 10.95 8.79
C ILE A 83 10.08 11.70 8.63
N HIS A 84 11.04 11.49 9.53
CA HIS A 84 12.38 12.07 9.42
C HIS A 84 13.29 11.29 8.46
N TRP A 85 12.85 10.13 7.96
CA TRP A 85 13.54 9.42 6.91
C TRP A 85 13.32 10.16 5.59
N ASP A 86 14.39 10.44 4.87
CA ASP A 86 14.36 11.17 3.61
C ASP A 86 14.93 10.28 2.49
N LEU A 87 14.15 10.10 1.43
CA LEU A 87 14.49 9.30 0.25
C LEU A 87 15.56 10.02 -0.57
N LYS A 88 16.81 9.78 -0.20
CA LYS A 88 17.97 10.38 -0.88
C LYS A 88 17.98 10.05 -2.36
N GLY A 89 17.97 11.10 -3.18
CA GLY A 89 18.07 11.02 -4.64
C GLY A 89 16.73 10.85 -5.36
N LEU A 90 15.59 10.94 -4.65
CA LEU A 90 14.28 11.07 -5.29
C LEU A 90 14.31 12.28 -6.23
N LYS A 91 13.85 12.05 -7.46
CA LYS A 91 13.55 13.13 -8.41
C LYS A 91 12.05 13.17 -8.61
N SER A 92 11.46 14.35 -8.58
CA SER A 92 10.06 14.53 -8.90
C SER A 92 9.85 15.84 -9.64
N ALA A 93 8.76 15.91 -10.40
CA ALA A 93 8.30 17.11 -11.04
C ALA A 93 6.77 17.13 -11.09
N VAL A 94 6.20 18.34 -11.02
CA VAL A 94 4.77 18.59 -11.22
C VAL A 94 4.59 19.55 -12.38
N LYS A 95 3.68 19.20 -13.30
CA LYS A 95 3.21 20.09 -14.35
C LYS A 95 1.73 20.37 -14.14
N LEU A 96 1.41 21.64 -13.91
CA LEU A 96 0.04 22.11 -13.82
C LEU A 96 -0.53 22.34 -15.22
N HIS A 97 -1.81 22.01 -15.39
CA HIS A 97 -2.58 22.28 -16.60
C HIS A 97 -3.70 23.27 -16.26
N GLY A 98 -3.28 24.46 -15.84
CA GLY A 98 -4.15 25.45 -15.20
C GLY A 98 -3.37 26.48 -14.37
N THR A 99 -4.10 27.24 -13.55
CA THR A 99 -3.56 28.30 -12.68
C THR A 99 -3.73 27.92 -11.21
N LEU A 100 -2.62 27.62 -10.52
CA LEU A 100 -2.68 27.21 -9.12
C LEU A 100 -3.28 28.31 -8.22
N ASN A 101 -4.19 27.91 -7.33
CA ASN A 101 -4.83 28.76 -6.33
C ASN A 101 -5.65 29.92 -6.91
N ASN A 102 -6.08 29.83 -8.17
CA ASN A 102 -6.94 30.84 -8.79
C ASN A 102 -8.41 30.38 -8.77
N SER A 103 -9.16 30.83 -7.76
CA SER A 103 -10.56 30.43 -7.65
C SER A 103 -11.52 31.10 -8.66
N ALA A 104 -10.99 31.92 -9.58
CA ALA A 104 -11.76 32.61 -10.60
C ALA A 104 -11.75 31.90 -11.96
N ASP A 105 -10.89 30.89 -12.16
CA ASP A 105 -10.87 30.07 -13.38
C ASP A 105 -11.20 28.60 -13.08
N LYS A 106 -11.05 27.77 -14.12
CA LYS A 106 -11.17 26.32 -14.05
C LYS A 106 -10.00 25.69 -14.76
N ASP A 107 -9.47 24.65 -14.14
CA ASP A 107 -8.29 23.96 -14.61
C ASP A 107 -8.66 22.64 -15.28
N SER A 108 -7.67 21.99 -15.90
CA SER A 108 -7.83 20.65 -16.48
C SER A 108 -7.16 19.55 -15.66
N GLY A 109 -6.30 19.94 -14.71
CA GLY A 109 -5.63 19.03 -13.78
C GLY A 109 -4.12 19.22 -13.73
N TRP A 110 -3.42 18.16 -13.38
CA TRP A 110 -1.98 18.20 -13.18
C TRP A 110 -1.34 16.85 -13.50
N THR A 111 -0.02 16.86 -13.70
CA THR A 111 0.78 15.67 -13.95
C THR A 111 1.94 15.62 -12.96
N VAL A 112 2.17 14.43 -12.43
CA VAL A 112 3.27 14.10 -11.54
C VAL A 112 4.19 13.14 -12.27
N GLU A 113 5.50 13.35 -12.16
CA GLU A 113 6.52 12.38 -12.52
C GLU A 113 7.47 12.18 -11.34
N MET A 114 7.86 10.92 -11.09
CA MET A 114 8.80 10.52 -10.05
C MET A 114 9.82 9.53 -10.61
N ALA A 115 11.07 9.68 -10.19
CA ALA A 115 12.11 8.67 -10.35
C ALA A 115 12.64 8.27 -8.96
N ILE A 116 12.25 7.08 -8.51
CA ILE A 116 12.55 6.52 -7.19
C ILE A 116 13.86 5.74 -7.28
N PRO A 117 14.95 6.21 -6.66
CA PRO A 117 16.25 5.55 -6.77
C PRO A 117 16.30 4.26 -5.95
N TYR A 118 16.73 3.16 -6.57
CA TYR A 118 16.89 1.89 -5.84
C TYR A 118 17.85 1.99 -4.65
N LYS A 119 18.92 2.79 -4.77
CA LYS A 119 19.87 3.03 -3.68
C LYS A 119 19.20 3.60 -2.41
N GLY A 120 18.06 4.30 -2.56
CA GLY A 120 17.34 4.90 -1.44
C GLY A 120 16.30 3.97 -0.79
N VAL A 121 15.85 2.92 -1.48
CA VAL A 121 14.74 2.06 -1.04
C VAL A 121 15.11 0.57 -0.86
N LEU A 122 16.34 0.21 -1.20
CA LEU A 122 16.87 -1.14 -1.00
C LEU A 122 17.75 -1.18 0.24
N ALA A 123 17.46 -2.11 1.14
CA ALA A 123 18.27 -2.37 2.31
C ALA A 123 19.64 -2.94 1.93
N PHE A 124 20.60 -2.87 2.86
CA PHE A 124 21.92 -3.47 2.67
C PHE A 124 21.79 -4.96 2.30
N GLY A 125 22.48 -5.38 1.23
CA GLY A 125 22.43 -6.74 0.71
C GLY A 125 21.24 -7.05 -0.20
N GLN A 126 20.25 -6.17 -0.33
CA GLN A 126 19.21 -6.34 -1.35
C GLN A 126 19.76 -5.99 -2.73
N ARG A 127 19.55 -6.89 -3.68
CA ARG A 127 19.83 -6.64 -5.10
C ARG A 127 18.73 -5.78 -5.72
N ARG A 128 19.10 -5.09 -6.82
CA ARG A 128 18.14 -4.37 -7.65
C ARG A 128 17.13 -5.34 -8.27
N PRO A 129 15.89 -4.87 -8.56
CA PRO A 129 14.93 -5.67 -9.31
C PRO A 129 15.50 -6.12 -10.66
N GLN A 130 15.13 -7.32 -11.05
CA GLN A 130 15.40 -7.92 -12.35
C GLN A 130 14.07 -8.39 -12.94
N ALA A 131 14.08 -8.67 -14.24
CA ALA A 131 12.91 -9.21 -14.90
C ALA A 131 12.44 -10.52 -14.21
N GLY A 132 11.15 -10.61 -13.90
CA GLY A 132 10.54 -11.70 -13.12
C GLY A 132 10.38 -11.40 -11.63
N ASP A 133 11.02 -10.35 -11.10
CA ASP A 133 10.75 -9.90 -9.73
C ASP A 133 9.40 -9.20 -9.62
N TYR A 134 8.90 -9.10 -8.39
CA TYR A 134 7.68 -8.37 -8.10
C TYR A 134 7.71 -7.65 -6.76
N TRP A 135 7.02 -6.51 -6.69
CA TRP A 135 6.78 -5.71 -5.49
C TRP A 135 5.29 -5.61 -5.19
N ARG A 136 4.96 -5.24 -3.95
CA ARG A 136 3.61 -4.77 -3.59
C ARG A 136 3.58 -3.26 -3.81
N ILE A 137 2.57 -2.76 -4.53
CA ILE A 137 2.41 -1.32 -4.77
C ILE A 137 0.94 -0.92 -4.80
N ASN A 138 0.63 0.29 -4.36
CA ASN A 138 -0.66 0.92 -4.61
C ASN A 138 -0.50 2.44 -4.78
N PHE A 139 -1.53 3.05 -5.35
CA PHE A 139 -1.62 4.49 -5.53
C PHE A 139 -2.86 5.00 -4.84
N SER A 140 -2.78 6.18 -4.24
CA SER A 140 -3.93 6.91 -3.72
C SER A 140 -3.98 8.31 -4.34
N ARG A 141 -5.19 8.88 -4.36
CA ARG A 141 -5.42 10.30 -4.57
C ARG A 141 -6.33 10.76 -3.46
N VAL A 142 -5.84 11.70 -2.65
CA VAL A 142 -6.67 12.45 -1.72
C VAL A 142 -7.22 13.67 -2.46
N GLN A 143 -8.54 13.82 -2.43
CA GLN A 143 -9.23 14.95 -3.03
C GLN A 143 -10.22 15.55 -2.05
N TRP A 144 -10.00 16.81 -1.70
CA TRP A 144 -10.94 17.60 -0.95
C TRP A 144 -11.85 18.37 -1.89
N ASP A 145 -13.13 18.38 -1.55
CA ASP A 145 -14.05 19.38 -2.09
C ASP A 145 -13.76 20.72 -1.40
N ALA A 146 -13.53 21.75 -2.20
CA ALA A 146 -13.27 23.10 -1.75
C ALA A 146 -14.17 24.10 -2.47
N HIS A 147 -14.41 25.25 -1.85
CA HIS A 147 -15.13 26.37 -2.47
C HIS A 147 -14.23 27.61 -2.56
N PRO A 148 -14.44 28.46 -3.59
CA PRO A 148 -13.81 29.76 -3.69
C PRO A 148 -14.06 30.65 -2.47
N THR A 149 -13.04 31.40 -2.08
CA THR A 149 -13.10 32.47 -1.07
C THR A 149 -12.27 33.66 -1.53
N ALA A 150 -12.37 34.81 -0.86
CA ALA A 150 -11.56 35.99 -1.19
C ALA A 150 -10.04 35.75 -1.08
N SER A 151 -9.61 34.72 -0.35
CA SER A 151 -8.20 34.34 -0.18
C SER A 151 -7.80 33.06 -0.94
N GLY A 152 -8.60 32.62 -1.91
CA GLY A 152 -8.35 31.44 -2.74
C GLY A 152 -9.39 30.36 -2.50
N TYR A 153 -9.01 29.24 -1.89
CA TYR A 153 -9.91 28.11 -1.66
C TYR A 153 -9.99 27.71 -0.18
N GLN A 154 -11.16 27.23 0.24
CA GLN A 154 -11.36 26.64 1.56
C GLN A 154 -12.09 25.30 1.44
N ARG A 155 -11.60 24.30 2.18
CA ARG A 155 -12.25 22.98 2.28
C ARG A 155 -13.68 23.09 2.81
N ASN A 156 -14.57 22.30 2.22
CA ASN A 156 -15.99 22.32 2.56
C ASN A 156 -16.24 21.83 3.99
N LYS A 157 -17.25 22.42 4.63
CA LYS A 157 -17.69 22.06 5.99
C LYS A 157 -19.18 21.74 6.03
N GLY A 158 -19.55 20.78 6.88
CA GLY A 158 -20.93 20.45 7.25
C GLY A 158 -21.04 20.31 8.77
N GLY A 159 -22.05 20.93 9.39
CA GLY A 159 -22.22 20.89 10.85
C GLY A 159 -21.01 21.43 11.64
N GLY A 160 -20.28 22.40 11.07
CA GLY A 160 -19.08 22.99 11.68
C GLY A 160 -17.80 22.17 11.55
N ARG A 161 -17.84 20.98 10.94
CA ARG A 161 -16.67 20.11 10.71
C ARG A 161 -16.31 20.03 9.23
N LEU A 162 -15.05 19.74 8.92
CA LEU A 162 -14.64 19.44 7.55
C LEU A 162 -15.42 18.21 7.05
N LEU A 163 -15.90 18.27 5.81
CA LEU A 163 -16.42 17.09 5.12
C LEU A 163 -15.28 16.11 4.84
N ALA A 164 -15.58 14.82 4.75
CA ALA A 164 -14.56 13.82 4.42
C ALA A 164 -14.00 14.04 3.01
N GLU A 165 -12.72 13.78 2.85
CA GLU A 165 -12.04 13.73 1.57
C GLU A 165 -12.43 12.49 0.76
N HIS A 166 -12.33 12.61 -0.56
CA HIS A 166 -12.43 11.47 -1.45
C HIS A 166 -11.06 10.80 -1.54
N ASN A 167 -11.03 9.49 -1.30
CA ASN A 167 -9.84 8.66 -1.44
C ASN A 167 -10.05 7.68 -2.58
N TRP A 168 -9.30 7.83 -3.66
CA TRP A 168 -9.33 6.89 -4.78
C TRP A 168 -8.05 6.06 -4.83
N VAL A 169 -8.21 4.76 -5.02
CA VAL A 169 -7.08 3.83 -5.06
C VAL A 169 -7.02 3.08 -6.37
N TRP A 170 -5.81 2.70 -6.81
CA TRP A 170 -5.65 1.88 -8.01
C TRP A 170 -6.07 0.43 -7.78
N SER A 171 -5.45 -0.24 -6.81
CA SER A 171 -5.79 -1.62 -6.44
C SER A 171 -6.85 -1.62 -5.35
N PRO A 172 -8.01 -2.28 -5.55
CA PRO A 172 -9.06 -2.36 -4.55
C PRO A 172 -8.59 -3.19 -3.34
N GLN A 173 -8.56 -2.58 -2.16
CA GLN A 173 -8.12 -3.23 -0.92
C GLN A 173 -9.29 -3.70 -0.04
N GLY A 174 -10.52 -3.29 -0.33
CA GLY A 174 -11.73 -3.71 0.40
C GLY A 174 -11.83 -3.17 1.83
N ILE A 175 -10.98 -2.22 2.22
CA ILE A 175 -10.98 -1.51 3.50
C ILE A 175 -10.59 -0.04 3.26
N VAL A 176 -11.05 0.87 4.12
CA VAL A 176 -10.63 2.29 4.09
C VAL A 176 -9.37 2.46 4.92
N ASN A 177 -8.24 1.92 4.43
CA ASN A 177 -6.93 1.98 5.09
C ASN A 177 -5.81 1.63 4.09
N MET A 178 -5.08 2.63 3.60
CA MET A 178 -3.93 2.43 2.69
C MET A 178 -2.75 1.73 3.36
N HIS A 179 -2.63 1.78 4.69
CA HIS A 179 -1.58 1.14 5.48
C HIS A 179 -1.83 -0.37 5.67
N ALA A 180 -2.14 -1.06 4.58
CA ALA A 180 -2.41 -2.49 4.48
C ALA A 180 -1.65 -3.12 3.30
N PRO A 181 -0.30 -3.21 3.37
CA PRO A 181 0.55 -3.67 2.27
C PRO A 181 0.24 -5.08 1.74
N ASP A 182 -0.33 -5.92 2.60
CA ASP A 182 -0.83 -7.24 2.26
C ASP A 182 -2.03 -7.22 1.31
N ARG A 183 -2.69 -6.07 1.10
CA ARG A 183 -3.88 -5.90 0.25
C ARG A 183 -3.66 -5.09 -1.02
N TRP A 184 -2.45 -4.57 -1.23
CA TRP A 184 -2.11 -3.79 -2.42
C TRP A 184 -2.11 -4.60 -3.73
N GLY A 185 -1.78 -3.94 -4.83
CA GLY A 185 -1.54 -4.61 -6.11
C GLY A 185 -0.13 -5.19 -6.19
N TYR A 186 0.16 -5.85 -7.29
CA TYR A 186 1.50 -6.35 -7.61
C TYR A 186 2.08 -5.56 -8.77
N LEU A 187 3.33 -5.10 -8.62
CA LEU A 187 4.16 -4.58 -9.70
C LEU A 187 5.12 -5.69 -10.10
N PHE A 188 5.00 -6.18 -11.33
CA PHE A 188 5.99 -7.10 -11.88
C PHE A 188 6.99 -6.36 -12.76
N PHE A 189 8.27 -6.67 -12.59
CA PHE A 189 9.34 -6.15 -13.43
C PHE A 189 9.47 -7.04 -14.66
N VAL A 190 9.17 -6.50 -15.84
CA VAL A 190 9.22 -7.24 -17.12
C VAL A 190 10.11 -6.51 -18.13
N LYS A 191 10.72 -7.27 -19.05
CA LYS A 191 11.44 -6.70 -20.21
C LYS A 191 10.49 -6.32 -21.34
N ASP A 192 9.41 -7.09 -21.48
CA ASP A 192 8.38 -6.90 -22.50
C ASP A 192 7.03 -6.77 -21.81
N SER A 193 6.32 -5.67 -22.05
CA SER A 193 5.00 -5.41 -21.48
C SER A 193 3.91 -6.40 -21.93
N THR A 194 4.17 -7.22 -22.95
CA THR A 194 3.27 -8.29 -23.39
C THR A 194 3.36 -9.55 -22.51
N GLN A 195 4.41 -9.66 -21.69
CA GLN A 195 4.61 -10.78 -20.77
C GLN A 195 3.53 -10.76 -19.69
N LYS A 196 2.77 -11.86 -19.60
CA LYS A 196 1.80 -12.08 -18.52
C LYS A 196 2.49 -12.79 -17.37
N GLU A 197 2.80 -12.05 -16.33
CA GLU A 197 3.35 -12.61 -15.12
C GLU A 197 2.29 -13.32 -14.29
N VAL A 198 2.70 -14.44 -13.70
CA VAL A 198 1.84 -15.31 -12.93
C VAL A 198 2.25 -15.20 -11.47
N LEU A 199 1.26 -14.93 -10.61
CA LEU A 199 1.50 -14.74 -9.19
C LEU A 199 2.11 -15.99 -8.54
N PRO A 200 3.23 -15.88 -7.80
CA PRO A 200 3.82 -17.00 -7.09
C PRO A 200 2.86 -17.65 -6.10
N MET A 201 2.87 -18.99 -6.03
CA MET A 201 2.01 -19.76 -5.11
C MET A 201 2.11 -19.29 -3.66
N ILE A 202 3.30 -18.86 -3.23
CA ILE A 202 3.54 -18.31 -1.89
C ILE A 202 2.63 -17.13 -1.56
N GLU A 203 2.22 -16.31 -2.52
CA GLU A 203 1.33 -15.17 -2.27
C GLU A 203 -0.12 -15.62 -1.99
N LEU A 204 -0.59 -16.71 -2.61
CA LEU A 204 -1.87 -17.31 -2.26
C LEU A 204 -1.84 -17.95 -0.88
N GLN A 205 -0.72 -18.62 -0.55
CA GLN A 205 -0.50 -19.19 0.78
C GLN A 205 -0.47 -18.09 1.87
N LYS A 206 0.20 -16.95 1.60
CA LYS A 206 0.17 -15.78 2.50
C LYS A 206 -1.25 -15.23 2.68
N ALA A 207 -2.04 -15.15 1.62
CA ALA A 207 -3.41 -14.66 1.69
C ALA A 207 -4.28 -15.52 2.63
N ALA A 208 -4.06 -16.84 2.65
CA ALA A 208 -4.73 -17.74 3.60
C ALA A 208 -4.38 -17.40 5.07
N LEU A 209 -3.11 -17.13 5.36
CA LEU A 209 -2.68 -16.69 6.70
C LEU A 209 -3.27 -15.32 7.07
N TRP A 210 -3.27 -14.36 6.14
CA TRP A 210 -3.85 -13.04 6.37
C TRP A 210 -5.36 -13.10 6.64
N LYS A 211 -6.09 -14.05 6.04
CA LYS A 211 -7.51 -14.27 6.36
C LYS A 211 -7.70 -14.58 7.85
N ILE A 212 -6.89 -15.48 8.40
CA ILE A 212 -6.92 -15.81 9.84
C ILE A 212 -6.48 -14.61 10.68
N TYR A 213 -5.42 -13.92 10.27
CA TYR A 213 -4.97 -12.69 10.92
C TYR A 213 -6.10 -11.66 11.07
N TYR A 214 -6.85 -11.38 10.00
CA TYR A 214 -7.95 -10.42 10.05
C TYR A 214 -9.11 -10.89 10.94
N ALA A 215 -9.42 -12.19 10.94
CA ALA A 215 -10.42 -12.76 11.84
C ALA A 215 -10.02 -12.58 13.32
N GLU A 216 -8.74 -12.80 13.62
CA GLU A 216 -8.17 -12.58 14.95
C GLU A 216 -8.24 -11.11 15.37
N GLN A 217 -7.80 -10.18 14.51
CA GLN A 217 -7.87 -8.75 14.80
C GLN A 217 -9.31 -8.27 15.03
N TYR A 218 -10.26 -8.76 14.23
CA TYR A 218 -11.68 -8.46 14.41
C TYR A 218 -12.23 -8.98 15.75
N ARG A 219 -11.86 -10.21 16.12
CA ARG A 219 -12.25 -10.80 17.40
C ARG A 219 -11.66 -10.01 18.56
N TYR A 220 -10.37 -9.70 18.51
CA TYR A 220 -9.68 -8.94 19.54
C TYR A 220 -10.29 -7.56 19.73
N ALA A 221 -10.63 -6.86 18.64
CA ALA A 221 -11.31 -5.56 18.71
C ALA A 221 -12.67 -5.62 19.44
N LYS A 222 -13.36 -6.77 19.38
CA LYS A 222 -14.68 -6.97 20.02
C LYS A 222 -14.63 -7.57 21.42
N ARG A 223 -13.63 -8.41 21.70
CA ARG A 223 -13.58 -9.26 22.89
C ARG A 223 -12.37 -8.99 23.77
N HIS A 224 -11.42 -8.19 23.29
CA HIS A 224 -10.10 -7.96 23.90
C HIS A 224 -9.29 -9.25 24.14
N LYS A 225 -9.61 -10.30 23.38
CA LYS A 225 -8.96 -11.61 23.40
C LYS A 225 -8.91 -12.19 21.99
N PHE A 226 -7.79 -12.81 21.64
CA PHE A 226 -7.67 -13.64 20.44
C PHE A 226 -8.42 -14.97 20.60
N ALA A 227 -8.65 -15.67 19.49
CA ALA A 227 -9.16 -17.02 19.53
C ALA A 227 -8.05 -17.99 19.93
N LEU A 228 -8.41 -19.01 20.70
CA LEU A 228 -7.45 -20.06 21.07
C LEU A 228 -7.43 -21.19 20.04
N THR A 229 -8.47 -21.27 19.20
CA THR A 229 -8.67 -22.34 18.22
C THR A 229 -9.23 -21.80 16.90
N LEU A 230 -8.97 -22.49 15.79
CA LEU A 230 -9.55 -22.12 14.48
C LEU A 230 -11.08 -22.20 14.47
N ALA A 231 -11.68 -23.09 15.27
CA ALA A 231 -13.12 -23.23 15.40
C ALA A 231 -13.80 -21.95 15.90
N GLU A 232 -13.16 -21.22 16.82
CA GLU A 232 -13.65 -19.94 17.35
C GLU A 232 -13.67 -18.80 16.32
N LEU A 233 -12.93 -18.93 15.21
CA LEU A 233 -12.87 -17.96 14.12
C LEU A 233 -13.86 -18.28 12.99
N SER A 234 -14.75 -19.26 13.18
CA SER A 234 -15.61 -19.80 12.11
C SER A 234 -14.81 -20.30 10.90
N ALA A 235 -13.53 -20.65 11.09
CA ALA A 235 -12.70 -21.20 10.03
C ALA A 235 -13.07 -22.65 9.71
N GLY A 236 -13.71 -23.37 10.64
CA GLY A 236 -14.41 -24.66 10.45
C GLY A 236 -13.52 -25.85 10.09
N ASP A 237 -12.75 -25.72 9.01
CA ASP A 237 -11.78 -26.68 8.51
C ASP A 237 -10.38 -26.07 8.51
N SER A 238 -9.43 -26.81 9.08
CA SER A 238 -8.00 -26.48 8.98
C SER A 238 -7.46 -26.71 7.57
N ARG A 239 -8.08 -27.64 6.82
CA ARG A 239 -7.70 -27.98 5.46
C ARG A 239 -8.13 -26.87 4.50
N ILE A 240 -7.20 -26.44 3.65
CA ILE A 240 -7.47 -25.50 2.58
C ILE A 240 -6.95 -26.06 1.27
N GLU A 241 -7.63 -25.75 0.18
CA GLU A 241 -7.22 -26.08 -1.18
C GLU A 241 -6.93 -24.79 -1.93
N LEU A 242 -5.76 -24.73 -2.56
CA LEU A 242 -5.31 -23.58 -3.34
C LEU A 242 -4.96 -24.07 -4.75
N ILE A 243 -5.41 -23.35 -5.77
CA ILE A 243 -5.07 -23.65 -7.17
C ILE A 243 -3.76 -22.95 -7.48
N ASN A 244 -2.71 -23.72 -7.79
CA ASN A 244 -1.41 -23.21 -8.17
C ASN A 244 -1.51 -22.43 -9.49
N PRO A 245 -1.23 -21.11 -9.50
CA PRO A 245 -1.40 -20.28 -10.70
C PRO A 245 -0.49 -20.67 -11.87
N GLN A 246 0.66 -21.29 -11.59
CA GLN A 246 1.66 -21.66 -12.59
C GLN A 246 1.27 -22.91 -13.38
N ASN A 247 0.58 -23.87 -12.76
CA ASN A 247 0.31 -25.17 -13.38
C ASN A 247 -1.18 -25.60 -13.32
N GLY A 248 -2.04 -24.83 -12.66
CA GLY A 248 -3.47 -25.09 -12.52
C GLY A 248 -3.83 -26.25 -11.59
N LYS A 249 -2.87 -26.89 -10.92
CA LYS A 249 -3.12 -28.00 -10.01
C LYS A 249 -3.63 -27.50 -8.67
N THR A 250 -4.58 -28.22 -8.11
CA THR A 250 -5.01 -28.02 -6.73
C THR A 250 -3.97 -28.61 -5.78
N GLU A 251 -3.52 -27.80 -4.84
CA GLU A 251 -2.62 -28.18 -3.76
C GLU A 251 -3.35 -28.05 -2.42
N THR A 252 -3.18 -29.03 -1.54
CA THR A 252 -3.84 -29.08 -0.22
C THR A 252 -2.86 -28.66 0.87
N TYR A 253 -3.34 -27.85 1.81
CA TYR A 253 -2.58 -27.37 2.95
C TYR A 253 -3.42 -27.43 4.24
N TRP A 254 -2.74 -27.32 5.38
CA TRP A 254 -3.39 -27.30 6.70
C TRP A 254 -2.98 -26.07 7.50
N LEU A 255 -3.96 -25.33 7.98
CA LEU A 255 -3.78 -24.23 8.92
C LEU A 255 -3.56 -24.77 10.33
N GLY A 256 -2.56 -24.25 11.03
CA GLY A 256 -2.37 -24.44 12.46
C GLY A 256 -2.44 -23.11 13.19
N LEU A 257 -3.05 -23.09 14.38
CA LEU A 257 -3.10 -21.92 15.25
C LEU A 257 -2.46 -22.26 16.60
N SER A 258 -1.53 -21.43 17.04
CA SER A 258 -1.01 -21.42 18.41
C SER A 258 -1.28 -20.05 19.01
N ALA A 259 -2.03 -19.97 20.09
CA ALA A 259 -2.51 -18.70 20.60
C ALA A 259 -2.70 -18.69 22.12
N GLY A 260 -2.68 -17.49 22.68
CA GLY A 260 -3.19 -17.13 24.00
C GLY A 260 -4.04 -15.87 23.90
N ASP A 261 -4.59 -15.40 25.02
CA ASP A 261 -5.52 -14.26 25.01
C ASP A 261 -4.94 -12.98 24.35
N GLN A 262 -3.61 -12.80 24.35
CA GLN A 262 -2.92 -11.59 23.90
C GLN A 262 -1.87 -11.83 22.79
N TRP A 263 -1.76 -13.04 22.27
CA TRP A 263 -0.85 -13.36 21.18
C TRP A 263 -1.39 -14.51 20.34
N PHE A 264 -1.03 -14.56 19.06
CA PHE A 264 -1.29 -15.71 18.21
C PHE A 264 -0.22 -15.87 17.15
N ARG A 265 -0.08 -17.10 16.66
CA ARG A 265 0.70 -17.47 15.49
C ARG A 265 -0.12 -18.44 14.67
N VAL A 266 -0.41 -18.05 13.43
CA VAL A 266 -1.01 -18.96 12.44
C VAL A 266 0.10 -19.50 11.53
N CYS A 267 0.06 -20.78 11.21
CA CYS A 267 0.99 -21.42 10.29
C CYS A 267 0.25 -22.15 9.18
N LEU A 268 0.94 -22.35 8.06
CA LEU A 268 0.49 -23.18 6.95
C LEU A 268 1.43 -24.38 6.84
N LYS A 269 0.86 -25.58 6.79
CA LYS A 269 1.57 -26.85 6.70
C LYS A 269 1.26 -27.57 5.40
N ASP A 270 2.24 -28.32 4.89
CA ASP A 270 2.06 -29.23 3.76
C ASP A 270 1.38 -30.55 4.19
N GLU A 271 1.21 -31.48 3.24
CA GLU A 271 0.63 -32.80 3.45
C GLU A 271 1.42 -33.72 4.40
N LYS A 272 2.70 -33.42 4.61
CA LYS A 272 3.57 -34.14 5.55
C LYS A 272 3.56 -33.50 6.94
N GLY A 273 2.83 -32.40 7.11
CA GLY A 273 2.77 -31.64 8.35
C GLY A 273 3.97 -30.70 8.56
N GLN A 274 4.83 -30.51 7.55
CA GLN A 274 5.94 -29.55 7.61
C GLN A 274 5.40 -28.13 7.50
N GLU A 275 5.80 -27.25 8.41
CA GLU A 275 5.45 -25.83 8.33
C GLU A 275 6.17 -25.19 7.14
N LEU A 276 5.42 -24.48 6.29
CA LEU A 276 5.93 -23.74 5.13
C LEU A 276 6.00 -22.24 5.43
N LEU A 277 4.95 -21.71 6.05
CA LEU A 277 4.79 -20.30 6.36
C LEU A 277 4.20 -20.13 7.77
N ALA A 278 4.51 -19.00 8.41
CA ALA A 278 3.78 -18.57 9.59
C ALA A 278 3.66 -17.05 9.68
N LEU A 279 2.57 -16.59 10.29
CA LEU A 279 2.24 -15.18 10.51
C LEU A 279 1.86 -14.98 11.97
N ASP A 280 2.48 -14.00 12.63
CA ASP A 280 2.19 -13.66 14.03
C ASP A 280 1.18 -12.51 14.18
N GLN A 281 0.81 -12.19 15.42
CA GLN A 281 -0.09 -11.10 15.78
C GLN A 281 0.42 -9.69 15.40
N ASN A 282 1.69 -9.55 15.07
CA ASN A 282 2.32 -8.32 14.61
C ASN A 282 2.43 -8.25 13.09
N GLY A 283 1.84 -9.22 12.38
CA GLY A 283 1.95 -9.37 10.94
C GLY A 283 3.36 -9.71 10.46
N ALA A 284 4.21 -10.26 11.32
CA ALA A 284 5.53 -10.74 10.94
C ALA A 284 5.41 -12.11 10.27
N LEU A 285 5.84 -12.18 9.00
CA LEU A 285 5.79 -13.38 8.20
C LEU A 285 7.12 -14.14 8.26
N SER A 286 7.07 -15.44 8.48
CA SER A 286 8.20 -16.37 8.44
C SER A 286 8.02 -17.39 7.31
N VAL A 287 9.11 -17.71 6.62
CA VAL A 287 9.17 -18.76 5.59
C VAL A 287 10.14 -19.83 6.04
N PHE A 288 9.72 -21.08 5.98
CA PHE A 288 10.50 -22.25 6.37
C PHE A 288 10.96 -23.00 5.13
N LYS A 289 12.13 -23.63 5.22
CA LYS A 289 12.72 -24.47 4.16
C LYS A 289 12.58 -25.94 4.52
#